data_AF-A0A0H5REF6-F1
#
_entry.id   AF-A0A0H5REF6-F1
#
_cell.length_a   1.000
_cell.length_b   1.000
_cell.length_c   1.000
_cell.angle_alpha   90.00
_cell.angle_beta   90.00
_cell.angle_gamma   90.00
#
_symmetry.space_group_name_H-M   'P 1'
#
loop_
_entity.id
_entity.type
_entity.pdbx_description
1 polymer ?
#
loop_
_entity_poly.entity_id
_entity_poly.type
_entity_poly.pdbx_seq_one_letter_code
_entity_poly.pdbx_strand_id
1 'polypeptide(L)'
;MPIERISSRSQPYSLIDGKLAATRASQLRAMTDLERESDRVKAASDAIELEARQYTQEIIDRLQVETRRKTALLRVFSHNIQATVEEIETFSRTILEKRQSAKELHNFVQSFDSLLRLGNSLAQRQTPEKITVTTDDLPKEIEGQKRIVKRYGALDDLISVKDAMIWYLLQERNYDGSKEAENWAALTDKYAEALEQFRMECSHCLVPLSPTSVNTHCLETGNKRHQFINAKNAIA
;
A
#
# COMPACT_ATOMS: atom_id res chain seq x y z
N MET A 1 19.34 81.33 34.13
CA MET A 1 18.52 80.78 33.03
C MET A 1 19.39 79.87 32.17
N PRO A 2 19.19 78.54 32.20
CA PRO A 2 19.90 77.62 31.33
C PRO A 2 19.16 77.49 29.99
N ILE A 3 19.92 77.62 28.90
CA ILE A 3 19.45 77.42 27.53
C ILE A 3 19.43 75.91 27.29
N GLU A 4 18.24 75.30 27.32
CA GLU A 4 18.02 73.94 26.85
C GLU A 4 18.27 73.87 25.34
N ARG A 5 19.47 73.41 24.96
CA ARG A 5 19.78 73.07 23.58
C ARG A 5 18.97 71.82 23.21
N ILE A 6 17.93 72.05 22.42
CA ILE A 6 17.08 71.03 21.82
C ILE A 6 17.97 70.05 21.03
N SER A 7 18.14 68.85 21.59
CA SER A 7 18.81 67.71 20.98
C SER A 7 17.86 67.02 19.98
N SER A 8 17.49 67.71 18.90
CA SER A 8 16.59 67.17 17.87
C SER A 8 17.33 66.50 16.70
N ARG A 9 18.67 66.46 16.71
CA ARG A 9 19.47 65.88 15.62
C ARG A 9 19.70 64.36 15.71
N SER A 10 19.32 63.70 16.80
CA SER A 10 19.50 62.24 16.98
C SER A 10 18.32 61.37 16.54
N GLN A 11 17.16 61.98 16.25
CA GLN A 11 15.95 61.24 15.85
C GLN A 11 16.09 60.36 14.59
N PRO A 12 16.71 60.79 13.47
CA PRO A 12 16.78 59.95 12.27
C PRO A 12 17.67 58.70 12.46
N TYR A 13 18.74 58.81 13.26
CA TYR A 13 19.62 57.67 13.54
C TYR A 13 18.93 56.57 14.37
N SER A 14 18.07 56.94 15.34
CA SER A 14 17.30 55.96 16.12
C SER A 14 16.30 55.13 15.29
N LEU A 15 15.77 55.71 14.21
CA LEU A 15 14.82 55.05 13.31
C LEU A 15 15.53 54.06 12.36
N ILE A 16 16.72 54.46 11.91
CA ILE A 16 17.61 53.66 11.06
C ILE A 16 18.21 52.49 11.83
N ASP A 17 18.72 52.74 13.03
CA ASP A 17 19.43 51.72 13.82
C ASP A 17 18.48 50.76 14.56
N GLY A 18 17.24 51.16 14.84
CA GLY A 18 16.28 50.33 15.57
C GLY A 18 15.28 49.62 14.68
N LYS A 19 14.28 50.35 14.18
CA LYS A 19 13.10 49.77 13.49
C LYS A 19 13.45 49.21 12.11
N LEU A 20 14.27 49.91 11.33
CA LEU A 20 14.71 49.44 10.02
C LEU A 20 15.65 48.23 10.14
N ALA A 21 16.56 48.22 11.11
CA ALA A 21 17.42 47.06 11.40
C ALA A 21 16.61 45.83 11.83
N ALA A 22 15.61 45.99 12.70
CA ALA A 22 14.72 44.90 13.13
C ALA A 22 13.88 44.36 11.96
N THR A 23 13.35 45.24 11.11
CA THR A 23 12.59 44.85 9.93
C THR A 23 13.47 44.10 8.94
N ARG A 24 14.69 44.58 8.68
CA ARG A 24 15.68 43.88 7.85
C ARG A 24 16.01 42.50 8.41
N ALA A 25 16.25 42.38 9.71
CA ALA A 25 16.52 41.10 10.35
C ALA A 25 15.33 40.13 10.23
N SER A 26 14.10 40.63 10.40
CA SER A 26 12.87 39.84 10.21
C SER A 26 12.70 39.38 8.76
N GLN A 27 12.96 40.26 7.78
CA GLN A 27 12.89 39.91 6.36
C GLN A 27 13.96 38.90 5.96
N LEU A 28 15.18 39.01 6.50
CA LEU A 28 16.23 38.01 6.27
C LEU A 28 15.85 36.64 6.82
N ARG A 29 15.24 36.57 8.02
CA ARG A 29 14.73 35.30 8.56
C ARG A 29 13.63 34.71 7.68
N ALA A 30 12.65 35.52 7.28
CA ALA A 30 11.59 35.09 6.38
C ALA A 30 12.14 34.60 5.03
N MET A 31 13.17 35.25 4.49
CA MET A 31 13.86 34.81 3.27
C MET A 31 14.51 33.44 3.47
N THR A 32 15.24 33.22 4.57
CA THR A 32 15.84 31.92 4.86
C THR A 32 14.81 30.81 5.09
N ASP A 33 13.66 31.13 5.69
CA ASP A 33 12.58 30.17 5.89
C ASP A 33 11.91 29.82 4.56
N LEU A 34 11.69 30.80 3.68
CA LEU A 34 11.18 30.56 2.33
C LEU A 34 12.15 29.74 1.46
N GLU A 35 13.45 29.97 1.57
CA GLU A 35 14.47 29.16 0.89
C GLU A 35 14.41 27.70 1.36
N ARG A 36 14.30 27.48 2.68
CA ARG A 36 14.13 26.13 3.25
C ARG A 36 12.86 25.44 2.77
N GLU A 37 11.73 26.16 2.73
CA GLU A 37 10.47 25.60 2.22
C GLU A 37 10.53 25.32 0.71
N SER A 38 11.20 26.19 -0.07
CA SER A 38 11.47 25.94 -1.49
C SER A 38 12.27 24.65 -1.70
N ASP A 39 13.31 24.44 -0.90
CA ASP A 39 14.13 23.23 -0.97
C ASP A 39 13.34 21.99 -0.52
N ARG A 40 12.47 22.11 0.49
CA ARG A 40 11.55 21.02 0.91
C ARG A 40 10.57 20.64 -0.19
N VAL A 41 9.96 21.62 -0.85
CA VAL A 41 9.04 21.37 -1.97
C VAL A 41 9.76 20.71 -3.14
N LYS A 42 10.98 21.14 -3.48
CA LYS A 42 11.80 20.48 -4.51
C LYS A 42 12.10 19.04 -4.14
N ALA A 43 12.57 18.79 -2.92
CA ALA A 43 12.87 17.43 -2.45
C ALA A 43 11.62 16.53 -2.48
N ALA A 44 10.45 17.05 -2.09
CA ALA A 44 9.18 16.32 -2.19
C ALA A 44 8.79 16.04 -3.65
N SER A 45 8.94 17.02 -4.54
CA SER A 45 8.69 16.86 -5.98
C SER A 45 9.57 15.77 -6.59
N ASP A 46 10.87 15.79 -6.30
CA ASP A 46 11.83 14.81 -6.80
C ASP A 46 11.51 13.40 -6.29
N ALA A 47 11.10 13.28 -5.02
CA ALA A 47 10.67 12.02 -4.44
C ALA A 47 9.41 11.45 -5.12
N ILE A 48 8.39 12.29 -5.34
CA ILE A 48 7.15 11.92 -6.03
C ILE A 48 7.45 11.50 -7.48
N GLU A 49 8.34 12.23 -8.17
CA GLU A 49 8.72 11.88 -9.54
C GLU A 49 9.44 10.52 -9.60
N LEU A 50 10.35 10.26 -8.66
CA LEU A 50 11.04 8.98 -8.56
C LEU A 50 10.05 7.83 -8.35
N GLU A 51 9.12 7.98 -7.42
CA GLU A 51 8.07 6.99 -7.14
C GLU A 51 7.18 6.75 -8.38
N ALA A 52 6.75 7.82 -9.05
CA ALA A 52 5.93 7.72 -10.27
C ALA A 52 6.66 6.98 -11.41
N ARG A 53 7.95 7.23 -11.58
CA ARG A 53 8.79 6.52 -12.56
C ARG A 53 8.95 5.04 -12.21
N GLN A 54 9.22 4.72 -10.95
CA GLN A 54 9.30 3.33 -10.47
C GLN A 54 7.99 2.60 -10.72
N TYR A 55 6.87 3.19 -10.31
CA TYR A 55 5.55 2.62 -10.49
C TYR A 55 5.20 2.38 -11.96
N THR A 56 5.52 3.34 -12.83
CA THR A 56 5.31 3.19 -14.29
C THR A 56 6.17 2.06 -14.87
N GLN A 57 7.43 1.95 -14.42
CA GLN A 57 8.33 0.89 -14.85
C GLN A 57 7.79 -0.49 -14.45
N GLU A 58 7.29 -0.65 -13.23
CA GLU A 58 6.70 -1.90 -12.78
C GLU A 58 5.48 -2.33 -13.63
N ILE A 59 4.60 -1.38 -13.98
CA ILE A 59 3.46 -1.66 -14.89
C ILE A 59 3.97 -2.14 -16.25
N ILE A 60 4.98 -1.47 -16.80
CA ILE A 60 5.60 -1.85 -18.09
C ILE A 60 6.18 -3.26 -18.00
N ASP A 61 6.89 -3.58 -16.93
CA ASP A 61 7.52 -4.89 -16.74
C ASP A 61 6.46 -6.00 -16.67
N ARG A 62 5.37 -5.80 -15.91
CA ARG A 62 4.25 -6.75 -15.86
C ARG A 62 3.59 -6.94 -17.23
N LEU A 63 3.35 -5.85 -17.96
CA LEU A 63 2.80 -5.91 -19.32
C LEU A 63 3.73 -6.68 -20.27
N GLN A 64 5.04 -6.47 -20.18
CA GLN A 64 6.03 -7.19 -21.00
C GLN A 64 6.06 -8.68 -20.67
N VAL A 65 6.00 -9.05 -19.39
CA VAL A 65 5.95 -10.46 -18.97
C VAL A 65 4.73 -11.17 -19.57
N GLU A 66 3.54 -10.59 -19.43
CA GLU A 66 2.31 -11.16 -19.99
C GLU A 66 2.33 -11.21 -21.53
N THR A 67 2.88 -10.18 -22.17
CA THR A 67 3.06 -10.16 -23.63
C THR A 67 3.99 -11.28 -24.09
N ARG A 68 5.14 -11.46 -23.44
CA ARG A 68 6.11 -12.53 -23.74
C ARG A 68 5.47 -13.90 -23.55
N ARG A 69 4.75 -14.09 -22.44
CA ARG A 69 4.03 -15.34 -22.14
C ARG A 69 3.04 -15.70 -23.24
N LYS A 70 2.16 -14.77 -23.64
CA LYS A 70 1.17 -15.02 -24.70
C LYS A 70 1.82 -15.25 -26.06
N THR A 71 2.86 -14.49 -26.38
CA THR A 71 3.62 -14.69 -27.62
C THR A 71 4.26 -16.08 -27.64
N ALA A 72 4.78 -16.56 -26.52
CA ALA A 72 5.32 -17.91 -26.40
C ALA A 72 4.25 -18.98 -26.64
N LEU A 73 3.05 -18.82 -26.05
CA LEU A 73 1.93 -19.73 -26.29
C LEU A 73 1.52 -19.76 -27.76
N LEU A 74 1.37 -18.60 -28.41
CA LEU A 74 1.05 -18.52 -29.83
C LEU A 74 2.13 -19.17 -30.70
N ARG A 75 3.41 -19.01 -30.36
CA ARG A 75 4.52 -19.68 -31.08
C ARG A 75 4.44 -21.19 -30.95
N VAL A 76 4.13 -21.71 -29.77
CA VAL A 76 3.94 -23.15 -29.55
C VAL A 76 2.76 -23.66 -30.40
N PHE A 77 1.63 -22.97 -30.40
CA PHE A 77 0.49 -23.35 -31.25
C PHE A 77 0.83 -23.31 -32.74
N SER A 78 1.51 -22.25 -33.20
CA SER A 78 1.98 -22.13 -34.57
C SER A 78 2.90 -23.29 -34.96
N HIS A 79 3.85 -23.64 -34.09
CA HIS A 79 4.78 -24.74 -34.34
C HIS A 79 4.06 -26.09 -34.42
N ASN A 80 3.10 -26.35 -33.52
CA ASN A 80 2.31 -27.58 -33.54
C ASN A 80 1.46 -27.71 -34.82
N ILE A 81 0.89 -26.60 -35.30
CA ILE A 81 0.15 -26.56 -36.57
C ILE A 81 1.11 -26.81 -37.75
N GLN A 82 2.26 -26.16 -37.78
CA GLN A 82 3.28 -26.37 -38.82
C GLN A 82 3.74 -27.83 -38.88
N ALA A 83 4.08 -28.44 -37.74
CA ALA A 83 4.45 -29.84 -37.67
C ALA A 83 3.34 -30.77 -38.20
N THR A 84 2.07 -30.46 -37.87
CA THR A 84 0.92 -31.23 -38.40
C THR A 84 0.77 -31.07 -39.92
N VAL A 85 1.01 -29.88 -40.46
CA VAL A 85 1.02 -29.65 -41.92
C VAL A 85 2.14 -30.44 -42.59
N GLU A 86 3.36 -30.40 -42.05
CA GLU A 86 4.50 -31.17 -42.57
C GLU A 86 4.25 -32.68 -42.55
N GLU A 87 3.62 -33.19 -41.49
CA GLU A 87 3.19 -34.60 -41.40
C GLU A 87 2.18 -34.96 -42.51
N ILE A 88 1.19 -34.10 -42.76
CA ILE A 88 0.18 -34.28 -43.83
C ILE A 88 0.84 -34.25 -45.22
N GLU A 89 1.77 -33.32 -45.45
CA GLU A 89 2.51 -33.23 -46.71
C GLU A 89 3.39 -34.47 -46.95
N THR A 90 4.09 -34.92 -45.91
CA THR A 90 4.91 -36.14 -45.97
C THR A 90 4.06 -37.37 -46.23
N PHE A 91 2.90 -37.48 -45.57
CA PHE A 91 1.91 -38.53 -45.81
C PHE A 91 1.40 -38.51 -47.26
N SER A 92 1.05 -37.34 -47.77
CA SER A 92 0.56 -37.15 -49.14
C SER A 92 1.62 -37.55 -50.17
N ARG A 93 2.88 -37.13 -49.95
CA ARG A 93 4.02 -37.50 -50.81
C ARG A 93 4.24 -39.01 -50.81
N THR A 94 4.20 -39.64 -49.64
CA THR A 94 4.34 -41.10 -49.50
C THR A 94 3.28 -41.86 -50.29
N ILE A 95 2.03 -41.37 -50.31
CA ILE A 95 0.95 -41.98 -51.12
C ILE A 95 1.22 -41.80 -52.61
N LEU A 96 1.64 -40.60 -53.03
CA LEU A 96 1.90 -40.29 -54.43
C LEU A 96 3.08 -41.09 -55.00
N GLU A 97 4.17 -41.22 -54.26
CA GLU A 97 5.35 -42.00 -54.63
C GLU A 97 4.98 -43.48 -54.82
N LYS A 98 4.18 -44.05 -53.90
CA LYS A 98 3.76 -45.46 -54.00
C LYS A 98 2.84 -45.79 -55.18
N ARG A 99 2.38 -44.80 -55.95
CA ARG A 99 1.49 -44.99 -57.10
C ARG A 99 2.23 -45.09 -58.44
N GLN A 100 3.55 -44.85 -58.48
CA GLN A 100 4.27 -44.65 -59.73
C GLN A 100 4.61 -45.95 -60.48
N SER A 101 4.79 -47.08 -59.79
CA SER A 101 5.11 -48.37 -60.41
C SER A 101 4.24 -49.54 -59.92
N ALA A 102 4.14 -50.61 -60.71
CA ALA A 102 3.38 -51.81 -60.35
C ALA A 102 3.91 -52.50 -59.06
N LYS A 103 5.23 -52.46 -58.84
CA LYS A 103 5.86 -53.00 -57.62
C LYS A 103 5.49 -52.16 -56.39
N GLU A 104 5.51 -50.84 -56.52
CA GLU A 104 5.09 -49.93 -55.45
C GLU A 104 3.60 -50.02 -55.16
N LEU A 105 2.78 -50.26 -56.19
CA LEU A 105 1.34 -50.49 -56.04
C LEU A 105 1.06 -51.73 -55.18
N HIS A 106 1.84 -52.80 -55.37
CA HIS A 106 1.75 -53.99 -54.52
C HIS A 106 2.14 -53.65 -53.06
N ASN A 107 3.22 -52.90 -52.86
CA ASN A 107 3.63 -52.43 -51.52
C ASN A 107 2.59 -51.50 -50.88
N PHE A 108 1.89 -50.70 -51.69
CA PHE A 108 0.79 -49.86 -51.23
C PHE A 108 -0.36 -50.71 -50.68
N VAL A 109 -0.82 -51.72 -51.44
CA VAL A 109 -1.89 -52.63 -50.99
C VAL A 109 -1.51 -53.33 -49.69
N GLN A 110 -0.27 -53.79 -49.56
CA GLN A 110 0.23 -54.42 -48.33
C GLN A 110 0.23 -53.46 -47.11
N SER A 111 0.43 -52.16 -47.34
CA SER A 111 0.47 -51.13 -46.29
C SER A 111 -0.80 -50.29 -46.20
N PHE A 112 -1.88 -50.71 -46.86
CA PHE A 112 -3.09 -49.91 -46.97
C PHE A 112 -3.73 -49.62 -45.60
N ASP A 113 -3.87 -50.64 -44.75
CA ASP A 113 -4.51 -50.47 -43.43
C ASP A 113 -3.74 -49.51 -42.53
N SER A 114 -2.40 -49.53 -42.57
CA SER A 114 -1.59 -48.63 -41.75
C SER A 114 -1.65 -47.19 -42.26
N LEU A 115 -1.61 -47.00 -43.58
CA LEU A 115 -1.80 -45.70 -44.21
C LEU A 115 -3.20 -45.14 -43.96
N LEU A 116 -4.24 -45.98 -44.00
CA LEU A 116 -5.62 -45.58 -43.72
C LEU A 116 -5.78 -45.16 -42.25
N ARG A 117 -5.21 -45.91 -41.31
CA ARG A 117 -5.22 -45.52 -39.89
C ARG A 117 -4.49 -44.20 -39.65
N LEU A 118 -3.34 -44.00 -40.29
CA LEU A 118 -2.58 -42.74 -40.21
C LEU A 118 -3.36 -41.57 -40.82
N GLY A 119 -3.97 -41.76 -41.98
CA GLY A 119 -4.81 -40.74 -42.62
C GLY A 119 -6.00 -40.36 -41.74
N ASN A 120 -6.68 -41.35 -41.15
CA ASN A 120 -7.79 -41.11 -40.23
C ASN A 120 -7.33 -40.39 -38.95
N SER A 121 -6.17 -40.73 -38.39
CA SER A 121 -5.66 -40.06 -37.19
C SER A 121 -5.28 -38.61 -37.48
N LEU A 122 -4.67 -38.32 -38.63
CA LEU A 122 -4.37 -36.96 -39.08
C LEU A 122 -5.66 -36.15 -39.33
N ALA A 123 -6.66 -36.76 -39.97
CA ALA A 123 -7.95 -36.11 -40.24
C ALA A 123 -8.77 -35.81 -38.99
N GLN A 124 -8.62 -36.61 -37.93
CA GLN A 124 -9.31 -36.41 -36.65
C GLN A 124 -8.61 -35.42 -35.72
N ARG A 125 -7.38 -34.96 -36.04
CA ARG A 125 -6.71 -33.95 -35.22
C ARG A 125 -7.49 -32.65 -35.25
N GLN A 126 -7.90 -32.20 -34.07
CA GLN A 126 -8.60 -30.93 -33.92
C GLN A 126 -7.63 -29.77 -34.15
N THR A 127 -7.98 -28.88 -35.07
CA THR A 127 -7.31 -27.58 -35.18
C THR A 127 -7.92 -26.65 -34.15
N PRO A 128 -7.12 -25.99 -33.30
CA PRO A 128 -7.67 -25.05 -32.33
C PRO A 128 -8.49 -23.99 -33.06
N GLU A 129 -9.68 -23.69 -32.52
CA GLU A 129 -10.51 -22.60 -33.03
C GLU A 129 -9.73 -21.28 -32.96
N LYS A 130 -10.09 -20.34 -33.86
CA LYS A 130 -9.43 -19.05 -34.06
C LYS A 130 -9.05 -18.40 -32.72
N ILE A 131 -7.75 -18.41 -32.41
CA ILE A 131 -7.23 -17.77 -31.20
C ILE A 131 -7.26 -16.26 -31.41
N THR A 132 -8.29 -15.59 -30.90
CA THR A 132 -8.39 -14.13 -30.91
C THR A 132 -7.73 -13.56 -29.67
N VAL A 133 -6.59 -12.90 -29.83
CA VAL A 133 -5.98 -12.10 -28.76
C VAL A 133 -6.54 -10.69 -28.83
N THR A 134 -7.20 -10.26 -27.76
CA THR A 134 -7.77 -8.92 -27.61
C THR A 134 -6.94 -8.09 -26.64
N THR A 135 -7.12 -6.77 -26.69
CA THR A 135 -6.45 -5.84 -25.75
C THR A 135 -6.97 -5.98 -24.32
N ASP A 136 -8.16 -6.54 -24.14
CA ASP A 136 -8.75 -6.86 -22.83
C ASP A 136 -8.03 -8.00 -22.12
N ASP A 137 -7.29 -8.83 -22.85
CA ASP A 137 -6.55 -9.93 -22.24
C ASP A 137 -5.31 -9.42 -21.49
N LEU A 138 -4.83 -8.20 -21.77
CA LEU A 138 -3.63 -7.61 -21.14
C LEU A 138 -4.02 -6.79 -19.90
N PRO A 139 -3.12 -6.69 -18.90
CA PRO A 139 -3.42 -5.98 -17.66
C PRO A 139 -3.73 -4.50 -17.93
N LYS A 140 -4.94 -4.06 -17.54
CA LYS A 140 -5.40 -2.66 -17.59
C LYS A 140 -5.35 -2.00 -16.21
N GLU A 141 -4.18 -2.04 -15.59
CA GLU A 141 -3.99 -1.59 -14.20
C GLU A 141 -4.36 -0.11 -14.01
N ILE A 142 -3.99 0.76 -14.95
CA ILE A 142 -4.32 2.19 -14.91
C ILE A 142 -5.83 2.42 -14.87
N GLU A 143 -6.61 1.65 -15.63
CA GLU A 143 -8.07 1.78 -15.64
C GLU A 143 -8.71 1.20 -14.37
N GLY A 144 -8.13 0.13 -13.82
CA GLY A 144 -8.45 -0.37 -12.48
C GLY A 144 -8.25 0.71 -11.41
N GLN A 145 -7.09 1.37 -11.41
CA GLN A 145 -6.76 2.43 -10.47
C GLN A 145 -7.67 3.65 -10.61
N LYS A 146 -7.93 4.10 -11.84
CA LYS A 146 -8.89 5.20 -12.08
C LYS A 146 -10.26 4.91 -11.48
N ARG A 147 -10.74 3.65 -11.59
CA ARG A 147 -12.01 3.24 -10.97
C ARG A 147 -11.94 3.25 -9.45
N ILE A 148 -10.83 2.81 -8.87
CA ILE A 148 -10.61 2.81 -7.41
C ILE A 148 -10.58 4.26 -6.88
N VAL A 149 -9.77 5.13 -7.49
CA VAL A 149 -9.68 6.56 -7.12
C VAL A 149 -11.06 7.23 -7.22
N LYS A 150 -11.82 6.97 -8.28
CA LYS A 150 -13.18 7.50 -8.44
C LYS A 150 -14.13 7.01 -7.32
N ARG A 151 -14.01 5.76 -6.88
CA ARG A 151 -14.81 5.22 -5.77
C ARG A 151 -14.42 5.85 -4.44
N TYR A 152 -13.13 6.05 -4.19
CA TYR A 152 -12.66 6.73 -2.98
C TYR A 152 -13.10 8.19 -2.93
N GLY A 153 -13.09 8.92 -4.05
CA GLY A 153 -13.62 10.28 -4.10
C GLY A 153 -15.09 10.34 -3.69
N ALA A 154 -15.93 9.43 -4.21
CA ALA A 154 -17.34 9.36 -3.81
C ALA A 154 -17.53 8.96 -2.32
N LEU A 155 -16.62 8.16 -1.76
CA LEU A 155 -16.64 7.82 -0.34
C LEU A 155 -16.24 9.00 0.54
N ASP A 156 -15.25 9.78 0.11
CA ASP A 156 -14.81 11.00 0.80
C ASP A 156 -15.92 12.05 0.84
N ASP A 157 -16.62 12.25 -0.30
CA ASP A 157 -17.81 13.09 -0.37
C ASP A 157 -18.88 12.63 0.63
N LEU A 158 -19.16 11.33 0.72
CA LEU A 158 -20.14 10.78 1.66
C LEU A 158 -19.72 10.99 3.12
N ILE A 159 -18.42 10.81 3.43
CA ILE A 159 -17.88 11.05 4.77
C ILE A 159 -18.04 12.53 5.12
N SER A 160 -17.72 13.44 4.21
CA SER A 160 -17.86 14.88 4.42
C SER A 160 -19.31 15.27 4.75
N VAL A 161 -20.28 14.68 4.04
CA VAL A 161 -21.71 14.90 4.30
C VAL A 161 -22.11 14.32 5.66
N LYS A 162 -21.65 13.11 5.98
CA LYS A 162 -21.92 12.47 7.29
C LYS A 162 -21.37 13.33 8.43
N ASP A 163 -20.15 13.82 8.31
CA ASP A 163 -19.50 14.64 9.32
C ASP A 163 -20.21 15.99 9.47
N ALA A 164 -20.62 16.63 8.36
CA ALA A 164 -21.44 17.83 8.39
C ALA A 164 -22.79 17.60 9.10
N MET A 165 -23.45 16.46 8.85
CA MET A 165 -24.69 16.10 9.55
C MET A 165 -24.46 15.84 11.04
N ILE A 166 -23.37 15.18 11.42
CA ILE A 166 -23.01 14.98 12.83
C ILE A 166 -22.82 16.33 13.51
N TRP A 167 -22.03 17.23 12.91
CA TRP A 167 -21.81 18.57 13.43
C TRP A 167 -23.12 19.35 13.59
N TYR A 168 -24.00 19.29 12.59
CA TYR A 168 -25.32 19.89 12.65
C TYR A 168 -26.15 19.34 13.83
N LEU A 169 -26.21 18.01 14.00
CA LEU A 169 -26.96 17.37 15.09
C LEU A 169 -26.39 17.68 16.48
N LEU A 170 -25.06 17.77 16.61
CA LEU A 170 -24.41 18.19 17.86
C LEU A 170 -24.76 19.64 18.19
N GLN A 171 -24.73 20.52 17.18
CA GLN A 171 -25.08 21.93 17.35
C GLN A 171 -26.57 22.09 17.74
N GLU A 172 -27.49 21.36 17.09
CA GLU A 172 -28.93 21.42 17.38
C GLU A 172 -29.24 20.95 18.82
N ARG A 173 -28.48 19.99 19.34
CA ARG A 173 -28.62 19.49 20.72
C ARG A 173 -27.99 20.40 21.78
N ASN A 174 -27.38 21.52 21.40
CA ASN A 174 -26.47 22.29 22.27
C ASN A 174 -25.47 21.36 22.97
N TYR A 175 -24.98 20.37 22.23
CA TYR A 175 -24.04 19.40 22.77
C TYR A 175 -22.77 20.14 23.17
N ASP A 176 -22.52 20.18 24.47
CA ASP A 176 -21.32 20.75 25.06
C ASP A 176 -20.33 19.61 25.30
N GLY A 177 -19.40 19.44 24.35
CA GLY A 177 -18.35 18.43 24.44
C GLY A 177 -17.52 18.54 25.72
N SER A 178 -17.49 19.72 26.37
CA SER A 178 -16.84 19.90 27.68
C SER A 178 -17.51 19.05 28.75
N LYS A 179 -18.86 19.00 28.79
CA LYS A 179 -19.61 18.24 29.80
C LYS A 179 -19.43 16.74 29.62
N GLU A 180 -19.39 16.26 28.38
CA GLU A 180 -19.11 14.85 28.14
C GLU A 180 -17.66 14.52 28.51
N ALA A 181 -16.68 15.35 28.13
CA ALA A 181 -15.28 15.16 28.53
C ALA A 181 -15.10 15.17 30.05
N GLU A 182 -15.78 16.06 30.77
CA GLU A 182 -15.83 16.10 32.23
C GLU A 182 -16.44 14.82 32.82
N ASN A 183 -17.52 14.31 32.23
CA ASN A 183 -18.13 13.04 32.64
C ASN A 183 -17.19 11.85 32.42
N TRP A 184 -16.47 11.81 31.29
CA TRP A 184 -15.46 10.78 31.02
C TRP A 184 -14.27 10.87 31.98
N ALA A 185 -13.80 12.08 32.29
CA ALA A 185 -12.78 12.30 33.31
C ALA A 185 -13.24 11.80 34.69
N ALA A 186 -14.45 12.20 35.12
CA ALA A 186 -15.02 11.76 36.39
C ALA A 186 -15.23 10.23 36.45
N LEU A 187 -15.63 9.59 35.34
CA LEU A 187 -15.71 8.13 35.27
C LEU A 187 -14.33 7.50 35.41
N THR A 188 -13.34 8.04 34.71
CA THR A 188 -11.95 7.55 34.73
C THR A 188 -11.37 7.64 36.13
N ASP A 189 -11.58 8.76 36.83
CA ASP A 189 -11.17 8.95 38.21
C ASP A 189 -11.86 7.96 39.15
N LYS A 190 -13.18 7.77 39.01
CA LYS A 190 -13.92 6.78 39.79
C LYS A 190 -13.42 5.35 39.59
N TYR A 191 -13.08 4.98 38.36
CA TYR A 191 -12.51 3.67 38.07
C TYR A 191 -11.06 3.54 38.55
N ALA A 192 -10.26 4.62 38.48
CA ALA A 192 -8.92 4.66 39.05
C ALA A 192 -8.97 4.47 40.56
N GLU A 193 -9.89 5.16 41.26
CA GLU A 193 -10.14 4.97 42.69
C GLU A 193 -10.58 3.53 43.02
N ALA A 194 -11.46 2.96 42.19
CA ALA A 194 -11.90 1.57 42.37
C ALA A 194 -10.74 0.58 42.18
N LEU A 195 -9.88 0.79 41.18
CA LEU A 195 -8.68 -0.02 40.92
C LEU A 195 -7.66 0.08 42.05
N GLU A 196 -7.51 1.25 42.67
CA GLU A 196 -6.62 1.42 43.82
C GLU A 196 -7.07 0.56 45.01
N GLN A 197 -8.36 0.23 45.12
CA GLN A 197 -8.87 -0.70 46.15
C GLN A 197 -8.49 -2.16 45.90
N PHE A 198 -8.15 -2.50 44.66
CA PHE A 198 -7.67 -3.82 44.25
C PHE A 198 -6.14 -3.85 44.14
N ARG A 199 -5.45 -2.76 44.50
CA ARG A 199 -4.00 -2.73 44.55
C ARG A 199 -3.52 -3.74 45.58
N MET A 200 -2.87 -4.78 45.08
CA MET A 200 -2.26 -5.80 45.91
C MET A 200 -0.80 -5.44 46.12
N GLU A 201 -0.33 -5.60 47.35
CA GLU A 201 1.06 -5.34 47.72
C GLU A 201 1.60 -6.57 48.44
N CYS A 202 2.91 -6.81 48.33
CA CYS A 202 3.51 -7.93 49.03
C CYS A 202 3.44 -7.71 50.55
N SER A 203 2.95 -8.69 51.30
CA SER A 203 2.77 -8.64 52.76
C SER A 203 4.05 -8.35 53.55
N HIS A 204 5.22 -8.55 52.94
CA HIS A 204 6.51 -8.46 53.62
C HIS A 204 7.35 -7.25 53.18
N CYS A 205 7.41 -6.97 51.87
CA CYS A 205 8.26 -5.90 51.33
C CYS A 205 7.48 -4.74 50.72
N LEU A 206 6.13 -4.76 50.79
CA LEU A 206 5.23 -3.71 50.32
C LEU A 206 5.36 -3.33 48.82
N VAL A 207 6.01 -4.17 48.03
CA VAL A 207 6.14 -3.96 46.58
C VAL A 207 4.77 -4.22 45.93
N PRO A 208 4.25 -3.29 45.11
CA PRO A 208 2.96 -3.46 44.45
C PRO A 208 3.00 -4.53 43.38
N LEU A 209 1.88 -5.22 43.18
CA LEU A 209 1.69 -6.22 42.16
C LEU A 209 1.77 -5.59 40.76
N SER A 210 2.97 -5.64 40.19
CA SER A 210 3.24 -5.30 38.79
C SER A 210 3.65 -6.56 38.00
N PRO A 211 3.54 -6.55 36.65
CA PRO A 211 4.00 -7.65 35.81
C PRO A 211 5.48 -8.02 36.03
N THR A 212 6.31 -7.04 36.43
CA THR A 212 7.73 -7.26 36.74
C THR A 212 7.93 -7.89 38.11
N SER A 213 7.10 -7.56 39.10
CA SER A 213 7.20 -8.07 40.47
C SER A 213 6.58 -9.46 40.69
N VAL A 214 5.65 -9.88 39.82
CA VAL A 214 4.88 -11.13 39.99
C VAL A 214 5.77 -12.36 40.10
N ASN A 215 6.91 -12.34 39.39
CA ASN A 215 7.84 -13.46 39.30
C ASN A 215 9.18 -13.21 40.01
N THR A 216 9.33 -12.08 40.71
CA THR A 216 10.55 -11.81 41.49
C THR A 216 10.48 -12.46 42.87
N HIS A 217 11.64 -12.61 43.50
CA HIS A 217 11.75 -13.12 44.86
C HIS A 217 11.70 -11.96 45.86
N CYS A 218 11.00 -12.17 46.98
CA CYS A 218 10.94 -11.23 48.07
C CYS A 218 12.25 -11.31 48.89
N LEU A 219 12.95 -10.18 49.00
CA LEU A 219 14.23 -10.09 49.71
C LEU A 219 14.08 -10.35 51.23
N GLU A 220 12.95 -9.96 51.81
CA GLU A 220 12.68 -10.06 53.26
C GLU A 220 12.40 -11.50 53.73
N THR A 221 11.95 -12.40 52.85
CA THR A 221 11.55 -13.78 53.23
C THR A 221 12.59 -14.84 52.88
N GLY A 222 13.83 -14.43 52.60
CA GLY A 222 14.92 -15.34 52.27
C GLY A 222 14.71 -16.06 50.94
N ASN A 223 14.38 -15.29 49.88
CA ASN A 223 14.29 -15.75 48.50
C ASN A 223 13.02 -16.56 48.14
N LYS A 224 11.93 -16.43 48.92
CA LYS A 224 10.61 -16.97 48.56
C LYS A 224 9.88 -16.02 47.61
N ARG A 225 8.89 -16.52 46.84
CA ARG A 225 8.07 -15.66 45.96
C ARG A 225 7.25 -14.66 46.79
N HIS A 226 6.97 -13.48 46.22
CA HIS A 226 6.10 -12.49 46.86
C HIS A 226 4.71 -13.07 47.15
N GLN A 227 4.24 -12.90 48.39
CA GLN A 227 2.85 -13.16 48.76
C GLN A 227 2.10 -11.84 48.72
N PHE A 228 1.24 -11.68 47.72
CA PHE A 228 0.47 -10.45 47.52
C PHE A 228 -0.84 -10.53 48.29
N ILE A 229 -1.10 -9.52 49.10
CA ILE A 229 -2.36 -9.32 49.81
C ILE A 229 -2.98 -8.00 49.37
N ASN A 230 -4.30 -7.89 49.49
CA ASN A 230 -4.95 -6.60 49.24
C ASN A 230 -4.42 -5.58 50.26
N ALA A 231 -3.88 -4.45 49.78
CA ALA A 231 -3.26 -3.43 50.62
C ALA A 231 -4.21 -2.92 51.72
N LYS A 232 -5.53 -2.90 51.46
CA LYS A 232 -6.54 -2.50 52.47
C LYS A 232 -6.71 -3.51 53.61
N ASN A 233 -6.45 -4.79 53.35
CA ASN A 233 -6.58 -5.86 54.36
C ASN A 233 -5.30 -6.05 55.19
N ALA A 234 -4.22 -5.34 54.86
CA ALA A 234 -2.92 -5.48 55.53
C ALA A 234 -2.78 -4.63 56.82
N ILE A 235 -3.68 -3.67 57.04
CA ILE A 235 -3.63 -2.69 58.14
C ILE A 235 -4.68 -3.01 59.24
N ALA A 236 -5.45 -4.08 59.08
CA ALA A 236 -6.41 -4.56 60.09
C ALA A 236 -5.79 -5.65 60.96
#